data_AF-A0A8C5JJ44-F1
#
_entry.id   AF-A0A8C5JJ44-F1
#
_cell.length_a   1.000
_cell.length_b   1.000
_cell.length_c   1.000
_cell.angle_alpha   90.00
_cell.angle_beta   90.00
_cell.angle_gamma   90.00
#
_symmetry.space_group_name_H-M   'P 1'
#
loop_
_entity.id
_entity.type
_entity.pdbx_description
1 polymer ?
#
loop_
_entity_poly.entity_id
_entity_poly.type
_entity_poly.pdbx_seq_one_letter_code
_entity_poly.pdbx_strand_id
1 'polypeptide(L)'
;KKSSLALLGAALFLAWNGLLLLFLWGRPGAAPGPAPPALPAQLLRLAQDAEAELRLQRELLLQLQRLGRLQHHKTPPKTPPKTPKPPQNQEEEEEVVIPVLVLACDRSSVRRCLDKILRYRPSERRFPVIVSQDCGHAETAAVIASYGGAVAHIRQPDLSDVAVPPEHRKFQGYYKISRHYRWALGQVFRTFRHRAAIVVEDDLEVAPDFFEYFQAVLPLLREDRSLWCASAWNDNGKEGLVDPGRAELLYRTDFFPGLGWLLLAELWEELEPKWPPAFWDDWMRQPEQRRGRACVRPEVSRTMTFGRKGVSHGQFYDQYLKFIKLNDRFVPFTRLDLSYLKKDAYERSFLREVYSAPEVRLEQLREEPGRAAGPVRLQYRGRDSFKALAKALGLMDDLKSGVPRAGYRGVVSVLSRGRRVFLAPPPDWAGYDPSWS
;
A
#
# COMPACT_ATOMS: atom_id res chain seq x y z
N LYS A 1 40.76 -42.07 16.60
CA LYS A 1 39.90 -40.87 16.77
C LYS A 1 38.72 -40.79 15.78
N LYS A 2 38.82 -41.23 14.52
CA LYS A 2 37.69 -41.18 13.56
C LYS A 2 36.58 -42.24 13.77
N SER A 3 36.88 -43.43 14.30
CA SER A 3 35.83 -44.47 14.48
C SER A 3 34.91 -44.22 15.68
N SER A 4 35.38 -43.49 16.70
CA SER A 4 34.60 -43.15 17.90
C SER A 4 33.50 -42.10 17.60
N LEU A 5 33.73 -41.18 16.68
CA LEU A 5 32.74 -40.18 16.24
C LEU A 5 31.62 -40.80 15.38
N ALA A 6 31.95 -41.78 14.53
CA ALA A 6 30.96 -42.49 13.74
C ALA A 6 30.04 -43.36 14.61
N LEU A 7 30.59 -44.00 15.65
CA LEU A 7 29.82 -44.77 16.64
C LEU A 7 28.90 -43.86 17.47
N LEU A 8 29.36 -42.66 17.86
CA LEU A 8 28.52 -41.69 18.56
C LEU A 8 27.38 -41.17 17.68
N GLY A 9 27.64 -40.93 16.40
CA GLY A 9 26.63 -40.51 15.43
C GLY A 9 25.57 -41.58 15.18
N ALA A 10 25.97 -42.84 15.06
CA ALA A 10 25.04 -43.97 14.91
C ALA A 10 24.17 -44.17 16.16
N ALA A 11 24.74 -44.02 17.36
CA ALA A 11 24.00 -44.11 18.62
C ALA A 11 22.94 -43.00 18.76
N LEU A 12 23.30 -41.75 18.40
CA LEU A 12 22.37 -40.62 18.40
C LEU A 12 21.23 -40.80 17.38
N PHE A 13 21.54 -41.34 16.20
CA PHE A 13 20.53 -41.61 15.17
C PHE A 13 19.53 -42.68 15.61
N LEU A 14 20.01 -43.77 16.24
CA LEU A 14 19.14 -44.83 16.74
C LEU A 14 18.29 -44.36 17.93
N ALA A 15 18.86 -43.55 18.84
CA ALA A 15 18.11 -42.97 19.95
C ALA A 15 17.00 -42.02 19.47
N TRP A 16 17.28 -41.20 18.45
CA TRP A 16 16.29 -40.29 17.87
C TRP A 16 15.12 -41.03 17.21
N ASN A 17 15.42 -42.08 16.44
CA ASN A 17 14.38 -42.89 15.79
C ASN A 17 13.57 -43.72 16.80
N GLY A 18 14.18 -44.18 17.89
CA GLY A 18 13.47 -44.85 18.99
C GLY A 18 12.48 -43.93 19.71
N LEU A 19 12.87 -42.67 19.99
CA LEU A 19 11.99 -41.65 20.56
C LEU A 19 10.81 -41.31 19.65
N LEU A 20 11.04 -41.24 18.33
CA LEU A 20 9.99 -41.04 17.32
C LEU A 20 8.98 -42.19 17.30
N LEU A 21 9.45 -43.44 17.38
CA LEU A 21 8.58 -44.62 17.45
C LEU A 21 7.75 -44.64 18.74
N LEU A 22 8.34 -44.30 19.88
CA LEU A 22 7.62 -44.19 21.15
C LEU A 22 6.58 -43.06 21.14
N PHE A 23 6.89 -41.93 20.50
CA PHE A 23 5.94 -40.83 20.31
C PHE A 23 4.75 -41.20 19.41
N LEU A 24 4.99 -42.02 18.38
CA LEU A 24 3.95 -42.53 17.49
C LEU A 24 3.09 -43.61 18.14
N TRP A 25 3.67 -44.44 19.02
CA TRP A 25 2.93 -45.45 19.79
C TRP A 25 2.21 -44.90 21.03
N GLY A 26 2.62 -43.75 21.55
CA GLY A 26 1.99 -43.11 22.73
C GLY A 26 0.66 -42.41 22.46
N ARG A 27 0.09 -42.47 21.24
CA ARG A 27 -1.22 -41.88 20.94
C ARG A 27 -2.34 -42.86 21.33
N PRO A 28 -3.29 -42.48 22.21
CA PRO A 28 -4.46 -43.31 22.48
C PRO A 28 -5.32 -43.42 21.21
N GLY A 29 -5.72 -44.65 20.88
CA GLY A 29 -6.55 -44.95 19.72
C GLY A 29 -7.95 -44.33 19.84
N ALA A 30 -8.38 -43.66 18.76
CA ALA A 30 -9.77 -43.38 18.49
C ALA A 30 -10.27 -44.39 17.43
N ALA A 31 -11.45 -44.95 17.71
CA ALA A 31 -12.13 -46.04 17.01
C ALA A 31 -12.46 -45.74 15.52
N PRO A 32 -12.84 -46.76 14.70
CA PRO A 32 -12.91 -46.64 13.25
C PRO A 32 -14.20 -45.93 12.80
N GLY A 33 -14.06 -44.75 12.20
CA GLY A 33 -15.08 -44.12 11.36
C GLY A 33 -15.00 -44.63 9.92
N PRO A 34 -16.07 -44.50 9.11
CA PRO A 34 -16.10 -45.06 7.76
C PRO A 34 -15.06 -44.38 6.86
N ALA A 35 -14.46 -45.17 5.98
CA ALA A 35 -13.37 -44.76 5.09
C ALA A 35 -13.69 -43.47 4.31
N PRO A 36 -12.73 -42.53 4.14
CA PRO A 36 -12.95 -41.37 3.29
C PRO A 36 -13.09 -41.83 1.83
N PRO A 37 -14.03 -41.27 1.04
CA PRO A 37 -14.12 -41.58 -0.37
C PRO A 37 -12.83 -41.14 -1.06
N ALA A 38 -12.31 -42.01 -1.92
CA ALA A 38 -11.02 -41.83 -2.56
C ALA A 38 -10.91 -40.44 -3.21
N LEU A 39 -9.87 -39.68 -2.86
CA LEU A 39 -9.47 -38.38 -3.42
C LEU A 39 -9.70 -38.23 -4.95
N PRO A 40 -9.48 -39.27 -5.78
CA PRO A 40 -9.74 -39.19 -7.22
C PRO A 40 -11.20 -38.91 -7.59
N ALA A 41 -12.17 -39.41 -6.81
CA ALA A 41 -13.60 -39.23 -7.11
C ALA A 41 -14.10 -37.81 -6.81
N GLN A 42 -13.56 -37.15 -5.77
CA GLN A 42 -13.86 -35.75 -5.48
C GLN A 42 -13.23 -34.80 -6.49
N LEU A 43 -11.99 -35.08 -6.92
CA LEU A 43 -11.34 -34.31 -7.98
C LEU A 43 -12.05 -34.47 -9.33
N LEU A 44 -12.54 -35.68 -9.64
CA LEU A 44 -13.31 -35.92 -10.86
C LEU A 44 -14.66 -35.20 -10.83
N ARG A 45 -15.35 -35.17 -9.68
CA ARG A 45 -16.59 -34.38 -9.51
C ARG A 45 -16.34 -32.88 -9.66
N LEU A 46 -15.29 -32.34 -9.03
CA LEU A 46 -14.92 -30.92 -9.17
C LEU A 46 -14.56 -30.55 -10.62
N ALA A 47 -13.89 -31.46 -11.34
CA ALA A 47 -13.61 -31.25 -12.76
C ALA A 47 -14.90 -31.27 -13.62
N GLN A 48 -15.82 -32.19 -13.33
CA GLN A 48 -17.12 -32.26 -14.01
C GLN A 48 -18.01 -31.04 -13.72
N ASP A 49 -18.02 -30.55 -12.47
CA ASP A 49 -18.75 -29.35 -12.08
C ASP A 49 -18.16 -28.11 -12.76
N ALA A 50 -16.83 -28.01 -12.83
CA ALA A 50 -16.15 -26.93 -13.55
C ALA A 50 -16.46 -26.96 -15.06
N GLU A 51 -16.50 -28.14 -15.69
CA GLU A 51 -16.89 -28.28 -17.10
C GLU A 51 -18.36 -27.90 -17.35
N ALA A 52 -19.25 -28.24 -16.42
CA ALA A 52 -20.66 -27.86 -16.50
C ALA A 52 -20.84 -26.33 -16.41
N GLU A 53 -20.13 -25.69 -15.48
CA GLU A 53 -20.13 -24.22 -15.32
C GLU A 53 -19.59 -23.52 -16.58
N LEU A 54 -18.53 -24.05 -17.17
CA LEU A 54 -17.94 -23.55 -18.42
C LEU A 54 -18.91 -23.66 -19.61
N ARG A 55 -19.71 -24.73 -19.69
CA ARG A 55 -20.75 -24.88 -20.72
C ARG A 55 -21.86 -23.84 -20.53
N LEU A 56 -22.31 -23.62 -19.29
CA LEU A 56 -23.32 -22.61 -18.97
C LEU A 56 -22.85 -21.20 -19.35
N GLN A 57 -21.61 -20.85 -19.02
CA GLN A 57 -21.00 -19.56 -19.39
C GLN A 57 -20.91 -19.37 -20.90
N ARG A 58 -20.60 -20.44 -21.65
CA ARG A 58 -20.54 -20.40 -23.11
C ARG A 58 -21.93 -20.19 -23.74
N GLU A 59 -22.97 -20.82 -23.20
CA GLU A 59 -24.34 -20.59 -23.65
C GLU A 59 -24.82 -19.18 -23.37
N LEU A 60 -24.50 -18.63 -22.19
CA LEU A 60 -24.82 -17.25 -21.83
C LEU A 60 -24.14 -16.24 -22.77
N LEU A 61 -22.87 -16.47 -23.12
CA LEU A 61 -22.14 -15.66 -24.10
C LEU A 61 -22.80 -15.71 -25.49
N LEU A 62 -23.26 -16.87 -25.93
CA LEU A 62 -23.97 -17.01 -27.20
C LEU A 62 -25.34 -16.32 -27.17
N GLN A 63 -26.05 -16.34 -26.04
CA GLN A 63 -27.29 -15.58 -25.86
C GLN A 63 -27.05 -14.07 -25.91
N LEU A 64 -25.99 -13.56 -25.26
CA LEU A 64 -25.60 -12.15 -25.31
C LEU A 64 -25.22 -11.71 -26.72
N GLN A 65 -24.51 -12.55 -27.48
CA GLN A 65 -24.19 -12.27 -28.89
C GLN A 65 -25.45 -12.26 -29.78
N ARG A 66 -26.46 -13.10 -29.51
CA ARG A 66 -27.75 -13.08 -30.20
C ARG A 66 -28.55 -11.81 -29.88
N LEU A 67 -28.55 -11.38 -28.61
CA LEU A 67 -29.17 -10.12 -28.18
C LEU A 67 -28.49 -8.89 -28.80
N GLY A 68 -27.16 -8.90 -28.90
CA GLY A 68 -26.40 -7.84 -29.59
C GLY A 68 -26.70 -7.75 -31.09
N ARG A 69 -26.96 -8.87 -31.76
CA ARG A 69 -27.36 -8.89 -33.19
C ARG A 69 -28.78 -8.39 -33.44
N LEU A 70 -29.67 -8.41 -32.45
CA LEU A 70 -31.03 -7.88 -32.55
C LEU A 70 -31.11 -6.36 -32.36
N GLN A 71 -30.05 -5.70 -31.88
CA GLN A 71 -30.00 -4.24 -31.70
C GLN A 71 -29.45 -3.47 -32.93
N HIS A 72 -29.04 -4.15 -34.00
CA HIS A 72 -28.42 -3.53 -35.19
C HIS A 72 -29.29 -3.44 -36.46
N HIS A 73 -30.62 -3.58 -36.34
CA HIS A 73 -31.55 -3.22 -37.42
C HIS A 73 -32.53 -2.13 -36.99
N LYS A 74 -32.07 -0.88 -37.00
CA LYS A 74 -32.93 0.30 -37.23
C LYS A 74 -32.21 1.28 -38.16
N THR A 75 -32.79 1.46 -39.34
CA THR A 75 -32.44 2.42 -40.39
C THR A 75 -32.55 3.87 -39.89
N PRO A 76 -31.73 4.82 -40.39
CA PRO A 76 -31.71 6.19 -39.91
C PRO A 76 -32.77 7.07 -40.62
N PRO A 77 -33.41 8.05 -39.94
CA PRO A 77 -34.14 9.10 -40.60
C PRO A 77 -33.21 10.28 -40.98
N LYS A 78 -33.55 10.91 -42.10
CA LYS A 78 -32.82 11.97 -42.81
C LYS A 78 -32.64 13.26 -41.99
N THR A 79 -31.49 13.91 -42.18
CA THR A 79 -31.07 15.21 -41.65
C THR A 79 -31.79 16.41 -42.29
N PRO A 80 -32.16 17.46 -41.52
CA PRO A 80 -32.35 18.82 -42.02
C PRO A 80 -31.06 19.67 -41.91
N PRO A 81 -30.96 20.81 -42.64
CA PRO A 81 -29.71 21.51 -42.89
C PRO A 81 -29.17 22.30 -41.69
N LYS A 82 -27.83 22.40 -41.65
CA LYS A 82 -27.01 23.05 -40.62
C LYS A 82 -27.16 24.58 -40.63
N THR A 83 -27.41 25.18 -39.47
CA THR A 83 -27.02 26.55 -39.15
C THR A 83 -25.62 26.58 -38.51
N PRO A 84 -24.76 27.56 -38.83
CA PRO A 84 -23.40 27.58 -38.32
C PRO A 84 -23.37 28.03 -36.85
N LYS A 85 -22.86 27.17 -35.96
CA LYS A 85 -22.46 27.56 -34.61
C LYS A 85 -21.07 28.24 -34.67
N PRO A 86 -20.82 29.27 -33.83
CA PRO A 86 -19.50 29.91 -33.74
C PRO A 86 -18.45 28.91 -33.22
N PRO A 87 -17.15 29.13 -33.47
CA PRO A 87 -16.11 28.20 -33.06
C PRO A 87 -16.09 28.09 -31.53
N GLN A 88 -16.52 26.93 -31.03
CA GLN A 88 -16.17 26.52 -29.67
C GLN A 88 -14.70 26.12 -29.74
N ASN A 89 -13.84 26.90 -29.08
CA ASN A 89 -12.54 26.43 -28.66
C ASN A 89 -12.76 25.16 -27.84
N GLN A 90 -12.61 24.00 -28.49
CA GLN A 90 -12.31 22.77 -27.81
C GLN A 90 -10.87 22.93 -27.33
N GLU A 91 -10.70 23.50 -26.14
CA GLU A 91 -9.55 23.14 -25.33
C GLU A 91 -9.66 21.62 -25.17
N GLU A 92 -8.88 20.87 -25.96
CA GLU A 92 -8.66 19.46 -25.70
C GLU A 92 -8.24 19.37 -24.23
N GLU A 93 -9.10 18.80 -23.37
CA GLU A 93 -8.72 18.48 -22.00
C GLU A 93 -7.47 17.62 -22.09
N GLU A 94 -6.32 18.25 -21.80
CA GLU A 94 -5.00 17.64 -21.87
C GLU A 94 -5.07 16.37 -21.02
N GLU A 95 -5.06 15.20 -21.67
CA GLU A 95 -5.35 13.96 -20.96
C GLU A 95 -4.30 13.78 -19.86
N VAL A 96 -4.75 13.75 -18.61
CA VAL A 96 -3.84 13.75 -17.47
C VAL A 96 -3.05 12.44 -17.43
N VAL A 97 -1.74 12.55 -17.68
CA VAL A 97 -0.76 11.46 -17.59
C VAL A 97 -0.11 11.44 -16.21
N ILE A 98 -0.15 10.28 -15.54
CA ILE A 98 0.44 10.03 -14.23
C ILE A 98 1.36 8.79 -14.35
N PRO A 99 2.66 8.95 -14.65
CA PRO A 99 3.57 7.81 -14.70
C PRO A 99 3.63 7.05 -13.37
N VAL A 100 3.78 5.73 -13.46
CA VAL A 100 4.16 4.88 -12.32
C VAL A 100 5.66 4.66 -12.38
N LEU A 101 6.39 5.27 -11.46
CA LEU A 101 7.82 5.06 -11.27
C LEU A 101 8.04 3.88 -10.32
N VAL A 102 8.56 2.78 -10.84
CA VAL A 102 8.94 1.59 -10.07
C VAL A 102 10.43 1.64 -9.75
N LEU A 103 10.78 1.60 -8.47
CA LEU A 103 12.17 1.57 -7.98
C LEU A 103 12.59 0.11 -7.78
N ALA A 104 13.54 -0.36 -8.58
CA ALA A 104 14.05 -1.72 -8.54
C ALA A 104 15.58 -1.75 -8.36
N CYS A 105 16.10 -2.88 -7.92
CA CYS A 105 17.54 -3.09 -7.73
C CYS A 105 17.93 -4.52 -8.13
N ASP A 106 17.93 -5.45 -7.16
CA ASP A 106 18.52 -6.79 -7.26
C ASP A 106 17.52 -7.92 -6.96
N ARG A 107 16.22 -7.61 -6.91
CA ARG A 107 15.17 -8.59 -6.61
C ARG A 107 14.38 -8.96 -7.88
N SER A 108 14.55 -10.19 -8.37
CA SER A 108 13.77 -10.69 -9.52
C SER A 108 12.26 -10.82 -9.21
N SER A 109 11.89 -10.79 -7.93
CA SER A 109 10.49 -10.66 -7.48
C SER A 109 9.81 -9.35 -7.91
N VAL A 110 10.53 -8.38 -8.49
CA VAL A 110 9.94 -7.23 -9.20
C VAL A 110 8.87 -7.67 -10.22
N ARG A 111 8.99 -8.91 -10.75
CA ARG A 111 7.95 -9.55 -11.55
C ARG A 111 6.57 -9.46 -10.90
N ARG A 112 6.45 -9.80 -9.61
CA ARG A 112 5.18 -9.77 -8.88
C ARG A 112 4.58 -8.36 -8.80
N CYS A 113 5.43 -7.36 -8.60
CA CYS A 113 5.02 -5.95 -8.58
C CYS A 113 4.49 -5.52 -9.97
N LEU A 114 5.28 -5.76 -11.03
CA LEU A 114 4.94 -5.38 -12.39
C LEU A 114 3.70 -6.11 -12.93
N ASP A 115 3.57 -7.43 -12.67
CA ASP A 115 2.39 -8.21 -13.07
C ASP A 115 1.10 -7.58 -12.53
N LYS A 116 1.13 -7.07 -11.29
CA LYS A 116 -0.04 -6.48 -10.62
C LYS A 116 -0.33 -5.06 -11.10
N ILE A 117 0.71 -4.26 -11.28
CA ILE A 117 0.61 -2.92 -11.88
C ILE A 117 0.00 -3.03 -13.28
N LEU A 118 0.52 -3.90 -14.13
CA LEU A 118 0.06 -4.05 -15.51
C LEU A 118 -1.34 -4.68 -15.58
N ARG A 119 -1.66 -5.63 -14.69
CA ARG A 119 -2.99 -6.25 -14.63
C ARG A 119 -4.10 -5.25 -14.34
N TYR A 120 -3.86 -4.29 -13.44
CA TYR A 120 -4.89 -3.32 -13.03
C TYR A 120 -4.76 -1.96 -13.73
N ARG A 121 -3.76 -1.77 -14.59
CA ARG A 121 -3.55 -0.53 -15.35
C ARG A 121 -4.72 -0.28 -16.32
N PRO A 122 -5.49 0.81 -16.16
CA PRO A 122 -6.65 1.06 -17.01
C PRO A 122 -6.28 1.63 -18.39
N SER A 123 -5.12 2.26 -18.53
CA SER A 123 -4.64 2.85 -19.80
C SER A 123 -3.12 3.00 -19.79
N GLU A 124 -2.48 2.54 -20.86
CA GLU A 124 -1.03 2.67 -21.05
C GLU A 124 -0.61 4.13 -21.26
N ARG A 125 -1.45 4.91 -21.95
CA ARG A 125 -1.22 6.34 -22.23
C ARG A 125 -1.30 7.17 -20.95
N ARG A 126 -2.29 6.90 -20.10
CA ARG A 126 -2.51 7.67 -18.87
C ARG A 126 -1.56 7.27 -17.75
N PHE A 127 -1.15 6.00 -17.71
CA PHE A 127 -0.29 5.46 -16.66
C PHE A 127 0.92 4.73 -17.26
N PRO A 128 1.83 5.43 -17.95
CA PRO A 128 3.05 4.84 -18.44
C PRO A 128 3.88 4.33 -17.25
N VAL A 129 4.48 3.14 -17.38
CA VAL A 129 5.25 2.51 -16.31
C VAL A 129 6.73 2.69 -16.62
N ILE A 130 7.46 3.36 -15.72
CA ILE A 130 8.90 3.58 -15.81
C ILE A 130 9.55 2.75 -14.71
N VAL A 131 10.37 1.77 -15.08
CA VAL A 131 11.14 0.96 -14.13
C VAL A 131 12.56 1.50 -14.09
N SER A 132 12.89 2.13 -12.96
CA SER A 132 14.23 2.62 -12.67
C SER A 132 14.99 1.56 -11.87
N GLN A 133 16.00 0.97 -12.49
CA GLN A 133 16.80 -0.10 -11.89
C GLN A 133 18.17 0.42 -11.44
N ASP A 134 18.51 0.24 -10.16
CA ASP A 134 19.87 0.40 -9.63
C ASP A 134 20.63 -0.95 -9.60
N CYS A 135 21.80 -0.99 -8.98
CA CYS A 135 22.54 -2.19 -8.58
C CYS A 135 23.15 -3.03 -9.71
N GLY A 136 22.74 -2.82 -10.96
CA GLY A 136 23.28 -3.54 -12.12
C GLY A 136 22.99 -5.04 -12.12
N HIS A 137 21.98 -5.51 -11.37
CA HIS A 137 21.69 -6.93 -11.24
C HIS A 137 21.12 -7.52 -12.53
N ALA A 138 21.86 -8.44 -13.16
CA ALA A 138 21.55 -8.97 -14.49
C ALA A 138 20.23 -9.75 -14.55
N GLU A 139 19.92 -10.57 -13.54
CA GLU A 139 18.67 -11.35 -13.51
C GLU A 139 17.46 -10.44 -13.42
N THR A 140 17.49 -9.44 -12.52
CA THR A 140 16.43 -8.44 -12.41
C THR A 140 16.28 -7.63 -13.70
N ALA A 141 17.39 -7.27 -14.35
CA ALA A 141 17.38 -6.57 -15.62
C ALA A 141 16.71 -7.42 -16.73
N ALA A 142 16.99 -8.72 -16.79
CA ALA A 142 16.36 -9.65 -17.72
C ALA A 142 14.86 -9.80 -17.46
N VAL A 143 14.44 -9.85 -16.19
CA VAL A 143 13.02 -9.86 -15.82
C VAL A 143 12.32 -8.59 -16.31
N ILE A 144 12.89 -7.41 -16.06
CA ILE A 144 12.29 -6.14 -16.49
C ILE A 144 12.24 -6.06 -18.02
N ALA A 145 13.32 -6.42 -18.71
CA ALA A 145 13.38 -6.43 -20.16
C ALA A 145 12.36 -7.36 -20.81
N SER A 146 11.98 -8.47 -20.13
CA SER A 146 10.97 -9.41 -20.64
C SER A 146 9.57 -8.82 -20.82
N TYR A 147 9.27 -7.66 -20.21
CA TYR A 147 8.00 -6.95 -20.41
C TYR A 147 7.96 -6.12 -21.70
N GLY A 148 9.08 -5.98 -22.43
CA GLY A 148 9.14 -5.28 -23.71
C GLY A 148 8.57 -3.86 -23.63
N GLY A 149 7.73 -3.50 -24.61
CA GLY A 149 7.13 -2.16 -24.70
C GLY A 149 6.10 -1.82 -23.61
N ALA A 150 5.74 -2.77 -22.73
CA ALA A 150 4.79 -2.50 -21.66
C ALA A 150 5.35 -1.57 -20.56
N VAL A 151 6.69 -1.47 -20.46
CA VAL A 151 7.42 -0.66 -19.48
C VAL A 151 8.62 0.04 -20.12
N ALA A 152 9.01 1.20 -19.60
CA ALA A 152 10.27 1.85 -19.93
C ALA A 152 11.34 1.47 -18.89
N HIS A 153 12.39 0.75 -19.31
CA HIS A 153 13.50 0.35 -18.42
C HIS A 153 14.63 1.37 -18.48
N ILE A 154 14.85 2.09 -17.38
CA ILE A 154 15.99 3.02 -17.22
C ILE A 154 16.93 2.48 -16.14
N ARG A 155 18.24 2.75 -16.28
CA ARG A 155 19.27 2.24 -15.37
C ARG A 155 20.04 3.37 -14.72
N GLN A 156 20.12 3.34 -13.40
CA GLN A 156 20.92 4.29 -12.64
C GLN A 156 22.38 4.15 -13.12
N PRO A 157 23.04 5.27 -13.51
CA PRO A 157 24.34 5.21 -14.19
C PRO A 157 25.55 5.08 -13.25
N ASP A 158 25.45 5.58 -12.02
CA ASP A 158 26.50 5.57 -11.01
C ASP A 158 26.29 4.44 -9.99
N LEU A 159 26.92 3.29 -10.26
CA LEU A 159 26.89 2.11 -9.39
C LEU A 159 28.03 2.10 -8.34
N SER A 160 28.82 3.17 -8.26
CA SER A 160 29.94 3.25 -7.33
C SER A 160 29.47 3.23 -5.88
N ASP A 161 30.40 2.92 -4.97
CA ASP A 161 30.16 3.05 -3.55
C ASP A 161 30.10 4.52 -3.13
N VAL A 162 29.10 4.84 -2.30
CA VAL A 162 28.96 6.18 -1.73
C VAL A 162 29.92 6.30 -0.54
N ALA A 163 30.71 7.37 -0.51
CA ALA A 163 31.54 7.68 0.65
C ALA A 163 30.65 7.99 1.87
N VAL A 164 30.84 7.25 2.96
CA VAL A 164 30.04 7.39 4.18
C VAL A 164 30.93 7.60 5.40
N PRO A 165 30.46 8.34 6.43
CA PRO A 165 31.14 8.42 7.72
C PRO A 165 31.37 7.03 8.35
N PRO A 166 32.41 6.86 9.19
CA PRO A 166 32.72 5.57 9.84
C PRO A 166 31.52 4.95 10.58
N GLU A 167 30.73 5.76 11.27
CA GLU A 167 29.51 5.38 11.99
C GLU A 167 28.40 4.86 11.07
N HIS A 168 28.42 5.22 9.78
CA HIS A 168 27.41 4.88 8.79
C HIS A 168 27.82 3.77 7.83
N ARG A 169 28.95 3.09 8.05
CA ARG A 169 29.39 1.96 7.21
C ARG A 169 28.32 0.88 7.03
N LYS A 170 27.56 0.58 8.08
CA LYS A 170 26.45 -0.41 8.03
C LYS A 170 25.22 0.08 7.26
N PHE A 171 25.13 1.37 6.99
CA PHE A 171 23.98 2.01 6.35
C PHE A 171 24.24 2.41 4.89
N GLN A 172 25.31 1.90 4.27
CA GLN A 172 25.67 2.20 2.88
C GLN A 172 24.51 1.97 1.90
N GLY A 173 23.68 0.94 2.15
CA GLY A 173 22.47 0.69 1.35
C GLY A 173 21.48 1.87 1.36
N TYR A 174 21.31 2.57 2.49
CA TYR A 174 20.42 3.75 2.57
C TYR A 174 20.97 4.95 1.79
N TYR A 175 22.29 5.07 1.66
CA TYR A 175 22.90 6.08 0.80
C TYR A 175 22.67 5.77 -0.68
N LYS A 176 22.81 4.50 -1.08
CA LYS A 176 22.52 4.05 -2.45
C LYS A 176 21.04 4.25 -2.80
N ILE A 177 20.12 3.89 -1.89
CA ILE A 177 18.68 4.17 -2.03
C ILE A 177 18.43 5.65 -2.25
N SER A 178 18.99 6.54 -1.41
CA SER A 178 18.75 7.98 -1.54
C SER A 178 19.27 8.53 -2.87
N ARG A 179 20.46 8.08 -3.31
CA ARG A 179 21.01 8.42 -4.63
C ARG A 179 20.10 7.95 -5.76
N HIS A 180 19.59 6.73 -5.68
CA HIS A 180 18.72 6.15 -6.70
C HIS A 180 17.38 6.88 -6.80
N TYR A 181 16.72 7.16 -5.67
CA TYR A 181 15.50 7.98 -5.63
C TYR A 181 15.72 9.34 -6.27
N ARG A 182 16.82 10.04 -5.92
CA ARG A 182 17.14 11.34 -6.49
C ARG A 182 17.28 11.30 -8.00
N TRP A 183 18.05 10.33 -8.50
CA TRP A 183 18.26 10.18 -9.95
C TRP A 183 16.96 9.82 -10.67
N ALA A 184 16.19 8.86 -10.14
CA ALA A 184 14.96 8.37 -10.74
C ALA A 184 13.87 9.45 -10.82
N LEU A 185 13.64 10.19 -9.73
CA LEU A 185 12.70 11.32 -9.73
C LEU A 185 13.18 12.45 -10.65
N GLY A 186 14.49 12.72 -10.66
CA GLY A 186 15.10 13.62 -11.63
C GLY A 186 14.81 13.22 -13.08
N GLN A 187 14.88 11.92 -13.42
CA GLN A 187 14.49 11.45 -14.76
C GLN A 187 13.02 11.75 -15.03
N VAL A 188 12.11 11.40 -14.12
CA VAL A 188 10.67 11.61 -14.30
C VAL A 188 10.30 13.08 -14.51
N PHE A 189 10.85 13.98 -13.70
CA PHE A 189 10.44 15.38 -13.68
C PHE A 189 11.28 16.29 -14.59
N ARG A 190 12.57 15.99 -14.83
CA ARG A 190 13.46 16.81 -15.67
C ARG A 190 13.59 16.27 -17.09
N THR A 191 13.77 14.96 -17.24
CA THR A 191 13.98 14.31 -18.55
C THR A 191 12.63 14.03 -19.24
N PHE A 192 11.75 13.27 -18.58
CA PHE A 192 10.43 12.94 -19.13
C PHE A 192 9.41 14.07 -18.97
N ARG A 193 9.70 15.06 -18.12
CA ARG A 193 8.88 16.28 -17.90
C ARG A 193 7.43 15.99 -17.53
N HIS A 194 7.18 14.90 -16.80
CA HIS A 194 5.86 14.64 -16.23
C HIS A 194 5.55 15.65 -15.11
N ARG A 195 4.27 15.95 -14.88
CA ARG A 195 3.84 16.90 -13.83
C ARG A 195 3.49 16.26 -12.49
N ALA A 196 3.36 14.93 -12.48
CA ALA A 196 3.10 14.15 -11.29
C ALA A 196 3.70 12.74 -11.49
N ALA A 197 3.85 11.97 -10.42
CA ALA A 197 4.27 10.58 -10.51
C ALA A 197 3.76 9.76 -9.32
N ILE A 198 3.45 8.49 -9.55
CA ILE A 198 3.21 7.51 -8.48
C ILE A 198 4.48 6.70 -8.30
N VAL A 199 5.06 6.75 -7.11
CA VAL A 199 6.30 6.06 -6.75
C VAL A 199 5.98 4.75 -6.05
N VAL A 200 6.51 3.64 -6.56
CA VAL A 200 6.27 2.28 -6.07
C VAL A 200 7.61 1.54 -5.96
N GLU A 201 7.85 0.84 -4.86
CA GLU A 201 9.04 -0.03 -4.72
C GLU A 201 8.77 -1.43 -5.30
N ASP A 202 9.82 -2.12 -5.74
CA ASP A 202 9.75 -3.43 -6.41
C ASP A 202 9.20 -4.58 -5.54
N ASP A 203 9.01 -4.34 -4.24
CA ASP A 203 8.41 -5.30 -3.30
C ASP A 203 6.97 -5.00 -2.89
N LEU A 204 6.29 -4.11 -3.62
CA LEU A 204 4.89 -3.78 -3.41
C LEU A 204 3.97 -4.50 -4.39
N GLU A 205 2.83 -4.98 -3.88
CA GLU A 205 1.69 -5.43 -4.67
C GLU A 205 0.56 -4.39 -4.57
N VAL A 206 -0.03 -4.02 -5.71
CA VAL A 206 -1.08 -3.01 -5.81
C VAL A 206 -2.49 -3.63 -5.82
N ALA A 207 -3.45 -2.90 -5.25
CA ALA A 207 -4.86 -3.26 -5.20
C ALA A 207 -5.59 -3.05 -6.55
N PRO A 208 -6.76 -3.67 -6.77
CA PRO A 208 -7.53 -3.51 -8.01
C PRO A 208 -7.94 -2.06 -8.33
N ASP A 209 -8.12 -1.22 -7.30
CA ASP A 209 -8.51 0.20 -7.41
C ASP A 209 -7.34 1.17 -7.22
N PHE A 210 -6.09 0.70 -7.29
CA PHE A 210 -4.90 1.53 -7.08
C PHE A 210 -4.84 2.76 -8.01
N PHE A 211 -5.08 2.55 -9.31
CA PHE A 211 -5.08 3.64 -10.29
C PHE A 211 -6.30 4.56 -10.15
N GLU A 212 -7.46 3.97 -9.85
CA GLU A 212 -8.72 4.69 -9.61
C GLU A 212 -8.58 5.65 -8.42
N TYR A 213 -7.92 5.20 -7.34
CA TYR A 213 -7.59 6.02 -6.17
C TYR A 213 -6.72 7.24 -6.53
N PHE A 214 -5.57 7.03 -7.18
CA PHE A 214 -4.66 8.14 -7.50
C PHE A 214 -5.23 9.10 -8.54
N GLN A 215 -6.00 8.59 -9.50
CA GLN A 215 -6.73 9.42 -10.46
C GLN A 215 -7.70 10.37 -9.75
N ALA A 216 -8.46 9.88 -8.77
CA ALA A 216 -9.43 10.68 -8.05
C ALA A 216 -8.80 11.68 -7.07
N VAL A 217 -7.64 11.36 -6.48
CA VAL A 217 -6.98 12.23 -5.50
C VAL A 217 -6.10 13.30 -6.15
N LEU A 218 -5.62 13.09 -7.38
CA LEU A 218 -4.74 14.07 -8.05
C LEU A 218 -5.34 15.50 -8.14
N PRO A 219 -6.62 15.70 -8.50
CA PRO A 219 -7.22 17.04 -8.49
C PRO A 219 -7.17 17.70 -7.10
N LEU A 220 -7.46 16.96 -6.03
CA LEU A 220 -7.34 17.47 -4.66
C LEU A 220 -5.92 17.91 -4.32
N LEU A 221 -4.92 17.12 -4.72
CA LEU A 221 -3.51 17.46 -4.46
C LEU A 221 -3.06 18.71 -5.22
N ARG A 222 -3.64 18.98 -6.41
CA ARG A 222 -3.37 20.21 -7.19
C ARG A 222 -4.06 21.43 -6.60
N GLU A 223 -5.28 21.27 -6.08
CA GLU A 223 -6.08 22.38 -5.54
C GLU A 223 -5.69 22.77 -4.11
N ASP A 224 -5.43 21.79 -3.23
CA ASP A 224 -5.18 22.03 -1.81
C ASP A 224 -3.68 22.02 -1.50
N ARG A 225 -3.06 23.21 -1.44
CA ARG A 225 -1.63 23.40 -1.11
C ARG A 225 -1.22 22.94 0.30
N SER A 226 -2.19 22.63 1.17
CA SER A 226 -1.89 22.01 2.46
C SER A 226 -1.67 20.50 2.36
N LEU A 227 -1.95 19.90 1.20
CA LEU A 227 -1.53 18.56 0.84
C LEU A 227 -0.19 18.60 0.10
N TRP A 228 0.62 17.57 0.29
CA TRP A 228 1.87 17.39 -0.47
C TRP A 228 2.05 16.00 -1.06
N CYS A 229 1.23 15.04 -0.64
CA CYS A 229 1.23 13.71 -1.25
C CYS A 229 -0.12 13.01 -1.10
N ALA A 230 -0.29 11.91 -1.81
CA ALA A 230 -1.27 10.88 -1.47
C ALA A 230 -0.53 9.56 -1.33
N SER A 231 -0.82 8.76 -0.32
CA SER A 231 -0.23 7.44 -0.13
C SER A 231 -1.32 6.37 -0.23
N ALA A 232 -0.96 5.23 -0.79
CA ALA A 232 -1.76 4.01 -0.81
C ALA A 232 -1.69 3.24 0.51
N TRP A 233 -0.88 3.69 1.48
CA TRP A 233 -0.57 2.94 2.69
C TRP A 233 -1.28 3.51 3.93
N ASN A 234 -1.85 2.61 4.73
CA ASN A 234 -2.24 2.87 6.11
C ASN A 234 -1.26 2.15 7.05
N ASP A 235 -0.45 2.91 7.80
CA ASP A 235 0.53 2.36 8.76
C ASP A 235 -0.10 1.43 9.82
N ASN A 236 -1.35 1.70 10.20
CA ASN A 236 -2.12 0.86 11.13
C ASN A 236 -3.17 -0.01 10.40
N GLY A 237 -2.95 -0.28 9.11
CA GLY A 237 -3.87 -0.98 8.21
C GLY A 237 -4.01 -2.49 8.41
N LYS A 238 -3.76 -3.02 9.62
CA LYS A 238 -3.85 -4.46 9.88
C LYS A 238 -5.30 -4.92 9.91
N GLU A 239 -5.53 -6.20 9.63
CA GLU A 239 -6.84 -6.80 9.84
C GLU A 239 -7.27 -6.66 11.31
N GLY A 240 -8.55 -6.30 11.54
CA GLY A 240 -9.08 -5.95 12.85
C GLY A 240 -8.84 -4.51 13.31
N LEU A 241 -7.93 -3.76 12.65
CA LEU A 241 -7.67 -2.34 12.90
C LEU A 241 -8.25 -1.40 11.83
N VAL A 242 -8.83 -1.97 10.78
CA VAL A 242 -9.51 -1.26 9.68
C VAL A 242 -10.93 -1.77 9.51
N ASP A 243 -11.77 -0.99 8.82
CA ASP A 243 -13.12 -1.39 8.42
C ASP A 243 -13.15 -1.73 6.91
N PRO A 244 -13.11 -3.02 6.54
CA PRO A 244 -13.21 -3.43 5.14
C PRO A 244 -14.54 -3.04 4.46
N GLY A 245 -15.60 -2.84 5.25
CA GLY A 245 -16.90 -2.37 4.76
C GLY A 245 -16.85 -0.92 4.26
N ARG A 246 -15.88 -0.13 4.77
CA ARG A 246 -15.68 1.28 4.47
C ARG A 246 -14.39 1.52 3.65
N ALA A 247 -14.13 0.66 2.68
CA ALA A 247 -12.95 0.76 1.82
C ALA A 247 -12.84 2.10 1.07
N GLU A 248 -13.95 2.81 0.86
CA GLU A 248 -14.01 4.15 0.27
C GLU A 248 -13.54 5.28 1.19
N LEU A 249 -13.42 5.03 2.49
CA LEU A 249 -13.05 6.05 3.46
C LEU A 249 -11.57 6.43 3.32
N LEU A 250 -11.32 7.71 3.08
CA LEU A 250 -10.00 8.34 3.06
C LEU A 250 -9.85 9.34 4.20
N TYR A 251 -8.60 9.60 4.57
CA TYR A 251 -8.20 10.47 5.65
C TYR A 251 -7.07 11.40 5.23
N ARG A 252 -6.88 12.49 5.98
CA ARG A 252 -5.62 13.24 6.01
C ARG A 252 -4.69 12.62 7.06
N THR A 253 -3.39 12.68 6.83
CA THR A 253 -2.33 12.25 7.76
C THR A 253 -1.16 13.22 7.71
N ASP A 254 -0.64 13.62 8.86
CA ASP A 254 0.59 14.40 9.00
C ASP A 254 1.83 13.50 8.92
N PHE A 255 1.69 12.19 9.13
CA PHE A 255 2.76 11.24 8.92
C PHE A 255 2.89 10.92 7.44
N PHE A 256 4.08 11.11 6.85
CA PHE A 256 4.38 10.71 5.47
C PHE A 256 4.59 9.18 5.39
N PRO A 257 3.66 8.42 4.77
CA PRO A 257 3.74 6.96 4.81
C PRO A 257 4.64 6.37 3.72
N GLY A 258 4.75 7.03 2.55
CA GLY A 258 5.41 6.47 1.37
C GLY A 258 4.64 5.27 0.79
N LEU A 259 5.35 4.17 0.54
CA LEU A 259 4.82 2.83 0.21
C LEU A 259 3.69 2.82 -0.85
N GLY A 260 3.99 3.37 -2.03
CA GLY A 260 3.00 3.65 -3.08
C GLY A 260 2.43 5.05 -2.88
N TRP A 261 3.08 6.07 -3.42
CA TRP A 261 2.71 7.46 -3.14
C TRP A 261 2.82 8.36 -4.35
N LEU A 262 1.89 9.31 -4.45
CA LEU A 262 1.79 10.33 -5.48
C LEU A 262 2.43 11.62 -5.02
N LEU A 263 3.26 12.22 -5.88
CA LEU A 263 3.78 13.57 -5.73
C LEU A 263 3.62 14.38 -7.02
N LEU A 264 3.62 15.71 -6.86
CA LEU A 264 3.65 16.66 -7.96
C LEU A 264 5.09 17.12 -8.26
N ALA A 265 5.32 17.57 -9.49
CA ALA A 265 6.63 18.09 -9.91
C ALA A 265 7.10 19.26 -9.05
N GLU A 266 6.20 20.14 -8.63
CA GLU A 266 6.49 21.31 -7.80
C GLU A 266 7.08 20.90 -6.43
N LEU A 267 6.64 19.76 -5.87
CA LEU A 267 7.25 19.23 -4.66
C LEU A 267 8.67 18.72 -4.94
N TRP A 268 8.89 18.05 -6.07
CA TRP A 268 10.24 17.61 -6.44
C TRP A 268 11.19 18.80 -6.61
N GLU A 269 10.74 19.90 -7.22
CA GLU A 269 11.53 21.13 -7.34
C GLU A 269 11.90 21.74 -5.98
N GLU A 270 11.04 21.59 -4.97
CA GLU A 270 11.35 22.00 -3.60
C GLU A 270 12.39 21.08 -2.94
N LEU A 271 12.26 19.75 -3.13
CA LEU A 271 13.04 18.75 -2.40
C LEU A 271 14.42 18.48 -3.03
N GLU A 272 14.51 18.46 -4.36
CA GLU A 272 15.71 18.08 -5.13
C GLU A 272 16.98 18.88 -4.74
N PRO A 273 16.94 20.21 -4.55
CA PRO A 273 18.14 20.99 -4.22
C PRO A 273 18.70 20.68 -2.82
N LYS A 274 17.86 20.16 -1.92
CA LYS A 274 18.19 19.86 -0.53
C LYS A 274 18.12 18.36 -0.21
N TRP A 275 18.08 17.51 -1.25
CA TRP A 275 17.88 16.08 -1.11
C TRP A 275 18.97 15.44 -0.23
N PRO A 276 18.61 14.60 0.76
CA PRO A 276 19.55 14.12 1.75
C PRO A 276 20.46 13.02 1.18
N PRO A 277 21.65 12.80 1.77
CA PRO A 277 22.54 11.74 1.32
C PRO A 277 22.02 10.34 1.67
N ALA A 278 21.17 10.18 2.69
CA ALA A 278 20.59 8.92 3.14
C ALA A 278 19.25 9.15 3.87
N PHE A 279 18.54 8.07 4.21
CA PHE A 279 17.31 8.10 5.04
C PHE A 279 16.25 9.09 4.53
N TRP A 280 16.01 9.07 3.21
CA TRP A 280 15.21 10.07 2.51
C TRP A 280 13.79 10.21 3.05
N ASP A 281 13.17 9.10 3.48
CA ASP A 281 11.79 9.06 3.96
C ASP A 281 11.67 9.66 5.37
N ASP A 282 12.58 9.31 6.28
CA ASP A 282 12.68 9.93 7.60
C ASP A 282 13.05 11.41 7.50
N TRP A 283 13.91 11.80 6.56
CA TRP A 283 14.19 13.21 6.25
C TRP A 283 12.95 13.94 5.75
N MET A 284 12.13 13.34 4.86
CA MET A 284 10.87 13.94 4.45
C MET A 284 9.90 14.15 5.63
N ARG A 285 9.90 13.25 6.63
CA ARG A 285 9.04 13.37 7.82
C ARG A 285 9.41 14.56 8.72
N GLN A 286 10.62 15.11 8.58
CA GLN A 286 11.07 16.27 9.36
C GLN A 286 10.25 17.53 9.06
N PRO A 287 10.01 18.41 10.06
CA PRO A 287 9.17 19.58 9.89
C PRO A 287 9.70 20.58 8.86
N GLU A 288 11.01 20.65 8.63
CA GLU A 288 11.67 21.53 7.66
C GLU A 288 11.28 21.21 6.20
N GLN A 289 11.02 19.92 5.93
CA GLN A 289 10.54 19.40 4.66
C GLN A 289 9.01 19.39 4.63
N ARG A 290 8.38 18.78 5.63
CA ARG A 290 6.93 18.60 5.67
C ARG A 290 6.18 19.93 5.71
N ARG A 291 6.71 20.94 6.41
CA ARG A 291 6.15 22.30 6.52
C ARG A 291 4.67 22.32 6.92
N GLY A 292 4.28 21.40 7.80
CA GLY A 292 2.90 21.26 8.27
C GLY A 292 1.89 20.76 7.23
N ARG A 293 2.35 20.28 6.06
CA ARG A 293 1.49 19.68 5.03
C ARG A 293 1.15 18.24 5.40
N ALA A 294 0.01 17.77 4.89
CA ALA A 294 -0.51 16.43 5.11
C ALA A 294 -0.53 15.62 3.82
N CYS A 295 -0.66 14.30 3.93
CA CYS A 295 -1.01 13.43 2.81
C CYS A 295 -2.43 12.90 2.92
N VAL A 296 -3.01 12.51 1.79
CA VAL A 296 -4.20 11.65 1.79
C VAL A 296 -3.75 10.19 2.03
N ARG A 297 -4.47 9.45 2.86
CA ARG A 297 -4.28 8.01 3.08
C ARG A 297 -5.62 7.28 3.16
N PRO A 298 -5.71 5.99 2.78
CA PRO A 298 -6.97 5.24 2.87
C PRO A 298 -7.23 4.60 4.24
N GLU A 299 -8.46 4.15 4.48
CA GLU A 299 -8.79 3.22 5.56
C GLU A 299 -8.14 1.85 5.33
N VAL A 300 -8.36 1.27 4.15
CA VAL A 300 -7.75 -0.01 3.73
C VAL A 300 -6.67 0.26 2.68
N SER A 301 -5.46 -0.25 2.89
CA SER A 301 -4.32 0.04 2.02
C SER A 301 -4.53 -0.44 0.58
N ARG A 302 -4.05 0.35 -0.38
CA ARG A 302 -4.02 0.04 -1.82
C ARG A 302 -2.69 -0.58 -2.26
N THR A 303 -1.77 -0.75 -1.32
CA THR A 303 -0.52 -1.48 -1.46
C THR A 303 -0.31 -2.40 -0.27
N MET A 304 0.38 -3.51 -0.50
CA MET A 304 0.98 -4.36 0.54
C MET A 304 2.42 -4.66 0.17
N THR A 305 3.31 -4.83 1.14
CA THR A 305 4.68 -5.27 0.86
C THR A 305 4.81 -6.78 1.00
N PHE A 306 5.61 -7.39 0.13
CA PHE A 306 6.06 -8.78 0.23
C PHE A 306 7.59 -8.88 0.43
N GLY A 307 8.27 -7.74 0.64
CA GLY A 307 9.71 -7.60 0.72
C GLY A 307 10.31 -7.98 2.06
N ARG A 308 10.26 -9.25 2.45
CA ARG A 308 10.86 -9.71 3.73
C ARG A 308 12.36 -9.46 3.81
N LYS A 309 13.08 -9.63 2.69
CA LYS A 309 14.52 -9.37 2.57
C LYS A 309 14.71 -8.05 1.81
N GLY A 310 15.46 -7.14 2.41
CA GLY A 310 15.79 -5.82 1.87
C GLY A 310 16.90 -5.16 2.67
N VAL A 311 17.18 -3.88 2.41
CA VAL A 311 18.28 -3.11 3.04
C VAL A 311 18.14 -3.02 4.56
N SER A 312 16.91 -3.05 5.09
CA SER A 312 16.64 -3.03 6.53
C SER A 312 16.74 -4.41 7.21
N HIS A 313 17.15 -5.46 6.50
CA HIS A 313 17.19 -6.85 6.99
C HIS A 313 15.86 -7.35 7.58
N GLY A 314 14.72 -6.83 7.11
CA GLY A 314 13.39 -7.23 7.57
C GLY A 314 12.98 -6.60 8.90
N GLN A 315 13.72 -5.60 9.39
CA GLN A 315 13.32 -4.80 10.55
C GLN A 315 11.91 -4.24 10.30
N PHE A 316 10.99 -4.48 11.24
CA PHE A 316 9.54 -4.18 11.16
C PHE A 316 8.69 -5.01 10.20
N TYR A 317 9.25 -5.72 9.20
CA TYR A 317 8.44 -6.53 8.28
C TYR A 317 7.66 -7.62 9.01
N ASP A 318 8.36 -8.41 9.83
CA ASP A 318 7.79 -9.57 10.51
C ASP A 318 6.85 -9.20 11.67
N GLN A 319 6.90 -7.96 12.16
CA GLN A 319 6.10 -7.47 13.28
C GLN A 319 4.90 -6.59 12.84
N TYR A 320 5.06 -5.84 11.75
CA TYR A 320 4.09 -4.82 11.33
C TYR A 320 3.72 -4.95 9.86
N LEU A 321 4.67 -4.80 8.94
CA LEU A 321 4.36 -4.50 7.54
C LEU A 321 3.65 -5.66 6.82
N LYS A 322 4.00 -6.91 7.10
CA LYS A 322 3.39 -8.09 6.44
C LYS A 322 1.91 -8.30 6.78
N PHE A 323 1.43 -7.65 7.85
CA PHE A 323 0.06 -7.79 8.34
C PHE A 323 -0.89 -6.72 7.81
N ILE A 324 -0.39 -5.77 7.01
CA ILE A 324 -1.21 -4.73 6.41
C ILE A 324 -2.11 -5.35 5.35
N LYS A 325 -3.42 -5.11 5.49
CA LYS A 325 -4.45 -5.64 4.60
C LYS A 325 -4.41 -4.91 3.28
N LEU A 326 -4.21 -5.65 2.19
CA LEU A 326 -4.43 -5.16 0.84
C LEU A 326 -5.94 -5.13 0.56
N ASN A 327 -6.43 -4.01 0.02
CA ASN A 327 -7.79 -3.90 -0.46
C ASN A 327 -8.03 -4.83 -1.67
N ASP A 328 -9.12 -5.59 -1.62
CA ASP A 328 -9.57 -6.50 -2.68
C ASP A 328 -10.91 -6.07 -3.31
N ARG A 329 -11.57 -5.04 -2.76
CA ARG A 329 -12.82 -4.48 -3.27
C ARG A 329 -12.59 -3.22 -4.09
N PHE A 330 -12.96 -3.23 -5.37
CA PHE A 330 -12.84 -2.04 -6.21
C PHE A 330 -13.78 -0.91 -5.72
N VAL A 331 -13.22 0.27 -5.46
CA VAL A 331 -13.97 1.49 -5.14
C VAL A 331 -13.86 2.49 -6.28
N PRO A 332 -14.98 2.94 -6.89
CA PRO A 332 -14.97 3.92 -7.98
C PRO A 332 -14.77 5.35 -7.46
N PHE A 333 -13.59 5.67 -6.93
CA PHE A 333 -13.28 6.95 -6.29
C PHE A 333 -13.56 8.17 -7.17
N THR A 334 -13.38 8.07 -8.49
CA THR A 334 -13.66 9.16 -9.44
C THR A 334 -15.14 9.52 -9.54
N ARG A 335 -16.02 8.67 -9.00
CA ARG A 335 -17.46 8.90 -8.90
C ARG A 335 -17.90 9.37 -7.50
N LEU A 336 -16.97 9.48 -6.57
CA LEU A 336 -17.24 9.92 -5.19
C LEU A 336 -16.91 11.41 -5.03
N ASP A 337 -17.63 12.07 -4.14
CA ASP A 337 -17.26 13.42 -3.71
C ASP A 337 -16.16 13.33 -2.64
N LEU A 338 -14.93 13.70 -3.02
CA LEU A 338 -13.78 13.73 -2.13
C LEU A 338 -13.52 15.13 -1.53
N SER A 339 -14.44 16.10 -1.73
CA SER A 339 -14.29 17.48 -1.23
C SER A 339 -14.17 17.57 0.29
N TYR A 340 -14.67 16.57 1.02
CA TYR A 340 -14.53 16.46 2.48
C TYR A 340 -13.06 16.36 2.94
N LEU A 341 -12.12 16.02 2.05
CA LEU A 341 -10.68 15.96 2.32
C LEU A 341 -9.97 17.32 2.24
N LYS A 342 -10.62 18.37 1.69
CA LYS A 342 -10.07 19.73 1.69
C LYS A 342 -9.90 20.20 3.13
N LYS A 343 -8.74 20.80 3.46
CA LYS A 343 -8.34 21.07 4.85
C LYS A 343 -9.44 21.63 5.74
N ASP A 344 -10.07 22.74 5.35
CA ASP A 344 -11.07 23.41 6.19
C ASP A 344 -12.34 22.58 6.40
N ALA A 345 -12.75 21.83 5.37
CA ALA A 345 -13.88 20.91 5.47
C ALA A 345 -13.53 19.72 6.36
N TYR A 346 -12.34 19.15 6.19
CA TYR A 346 -11.84 18.02 6.94
C TYR A 346 -11.67 18.36 8.43
N GLU A 347 -10.96 19.45 8.76
CA GLU A 347 -10.75 19.85 10.15
C GLU A 347 -12.06 20.15 10.87
N ARG A 348 -13.02 20.78 10.19
CA ARG A 348 -14.33 21.09 10.76
C ARG A 348 -15.14 19.84 11.12
N SER A 349 -15.17 18.85 10.22
CA SER A 349 -15.97 17.63 10.42
C SER A 349 -15.24 16.61 11.29
N PHE A 350 -13.99 16.30 10.97
CA PHE A 350 -13.18 15.28 11.63
C PHE A 350 -12.88 15.64 13.08
N LEU A 351 -12.44 16.87 13.38
CA LEU A 351 -12.15 17.24 14.78
C LEU A 351 -13.43 17.29 15.61
N ARG A 352 -14.56 17.71 15.02
CA ARG A 352 -15.86 17.63 15.69
C ARG A 352 -16.22 16.18 16.00
N GLU A 353 -16.08 15.26 15.05
CA GLU A 353 -16.33 13.83 15.27
C GLU A 353 -15.45 13.26 16.40
N VAL A 354 -14.13 13.55 16.36
CA VAL A 354 -13.16 13.07 17.35
C VAL A 354 -13.48 13.59 18.75
N TYR A 355 -13.67 14.90 18.90
CA TYR A 355 -13.80 15.52 20.22
C TYR A 355 -15.24 15.55 20.75
N SER A 356 -16.25 15.23 19.93
CA SER A 356 -17.62 14.93 20.41
C SER A 356 -17.81 13.47 20.82
N ALA A 357 -16.92 12.56 20.39
CA ALA A 357 -16.97 11.17 20.80
C ALA A 357 -16.72 11.04 22.32
N PRO A 358 -17.45 10.12 23.01
CA PRO A 358 -17.26 9.89 24.43
C PRO A 358 -15.82 9.45 24.74
N GLU A 359 -15.22 10.10 25.73
CA GLU A 359 -13.93 9.70 26.28
C GLU A 359 -14.11 8.47 27.15
N VAL A 360 -13.35 7.42 26.85
CA VAL A 360 -13.36 6.17 27.62
C VAL A 360 -11.96 5.83 28.10
N ARG A 361 -11.88 4.94 29.10
CA ARG A 361 -10.62 4.31 29.51
C ARG A 361 -10.36 3.04 28.72
N LEU A 362 -9.11 2.60 28.69
CA LEU A 362 -8.70 1.39 27.96
C LEU A 362 -9.43 0.14 28.47
N GLU A 363 -9.67 0.06 29.78
CA GLU A 363 -10.38 -1.03 30.43
C GLU A 363 -11.83 -1.09 29.94
N GLN A 364 -12.50 0.06 29.88
CA GLN A 364 -13.88 0.16 29.38
C GLN A 364 -13.99 -0.28 27.91
N LEU A 365 -13.03 0.13 27.07
CA LEU A 365 -12.97 -0.33 25.68
C LEU A 365 -12.80 -1.86 25.56
N ARG A 366 -12.12 -2.50 26.52
CA ARG A 366 -11.90 -3.95 26.54
C ARG A 366 -13.10 -4.73 27.10
N GLU A 367 -13.88 -4.12 27.96
CA GLU A 367 -15.07 -4.73 28.59
C GLU A 367 -16.31 -4.58 27.70
N GLU A 368 -16.39 -3.51 26.90
CA GLU A 368 -17.54 -3.28 26.03
C GLU A 368 -17.58 -4.25 24.83
N PRO A 369 -18.75 -4.80 24.49
CA PRO A 369 -18.91 -5.64 23.31
C PRO A 369 -18.59 -4.85 22.03
N GLY A 370 -17.90 -5.50 21.10
CA GLY A 370 -17.37 -4.88 19.87
C GLY A 370 -18.38 -4.26 18.89
N ARG A 371 -19.68 -4.34 19.19
CA ARG A 371 -20.78 -3.72 18.42
C ARG A 371 -21.48 -2.58 19.17
N ALA A 372 -20.89 -2.07 20.26
CA ALA A 372 -21.41 -0.88 20.93
C ALA A 372 -21.53 0.30 19.94
N ALA A 373 -22.61 1.06 20.05
CA ALA A 373 -22.93 2.12 19.09
C ALA A 373 -21.91 3.27 19.15
N GLY A 374 -21.46 3.71 17.97
CA GLY A 374 -20.71 4.94 17.78
C GLY A 374 -19.21 4.89 18.10
N PRO A 375 -18.46 5.91 17.64
CA PRO A 375 -17.03 6.04 17.91
C PRO A 375 -16.75 6.39 19.37
N VAL A 376 -15.54 6.10 19.84
CA VAL A 376 -15.00 6.54 21.14
C VAL A 376 -13.65 7.21 21.00
N ARG A 377 -13.28 8.00 22.00
CA ARG A 377 -11.97 8.61 22.12
C ARG A 377 -11.20 8.05 23.31
N LEU A 378 -9.97 7.60 23.06
CA LEU A 378 -8.97 7.32 24.09
C LEU A 378 -8.00 8.51 24.13
N GLN A 379 -7.97 9.22 25.26
CA GLN A 379 -7.12 10.40 25.40
C GLN A 379 -5.74 10.01 25.95
N TYR A 380 -4.68 10.43 25.26
CA TYR A 380 -3.31 10.37 25.79
C TYR A 380 -2.85 11.76 26.25
N ARG A 381 -1.94 11.81 27.23
CA ARG A 381 -1.31 13.03 27.76
C ARG A 381 0.19 12.81 27.83
N GLY A 382 0.90 13.24 26.78
CA GLY A 382 2.35 13.04 26.67
C GLY A 382 2.77 11.78 25.91
N ARG A 383 4.07 11.69 25.64
CA ARG A 383 4.68 10.61 24.84
C ARG A 383 4.46 9.22 25.43
N ASP A 384 4.68 9.07 26.73
CA ASP A 384 4.71 7.74 27.35
C ASP A 384 3.30 7.14 27.43
N SER A 385 2.28 7.95 27.71
CA SER A 385 0.88 7.51 27.67
C SER A 385 0.41 7.21 26.24
N PHE A 386 0.87 7.97 25.24
CA PHE A 386 0.64 7.63 23.83
C PHE A 386 1.20 6.24 23.50
N LYS A 387 2.48 5.99 23.80
CA LYS A 387 3.13 4.70 23.52
C LYS A 387 2.44 3.54 24.24
N ALA A 388 2.07 3.73 25.50
CA ALA A 388 1.35 2.72 26.28
C ALA A 388 -0.01 2.36 25.65
N LEU A 389 -0.82 3.37 25.29
CA LEU A 389 -2.13 3.15 24.67
C LEU A 389 -2.01 2.57 23.25
N ALA A 390 -1.08 3.08 22.44
CA ALA A 390 -0.81 2.57 21.09
C ALA A 390 -0.44 1.09 21.13
N LYS A 391 0.50 0.71 22.01
CA LYS A 391 0.90 -0.70 22.21
C LYS A 391 -0.26 -1.56 22.70
N ALA A 392 -1.08 -1.06 23.64
CA ALA A 392 -2.23 -1.78 24.17
C ALA A 392 -3.33 -2.03 23.12
N LEU A 393 -3.40 -1.20 22.08
CA LEU A 393 -4.29 -1.33 20.94
C LEU A 393 -3.66 -2.11 19.76
N GLY A 394 -2.38 -2.48 19.85
CA GLY A 394 -1.66 -3.18 18.78
C GLY A 394 -1.23 -2.28 17.62
N LEU A 395 -1.17 -0.97 17.84
CA LEU A 395 -0.76 0.04 16.86
C LEU A 395 0.76 0.13 16.76
N MET A 396 1.25 0.79 15.71
CA MET A 396 2.63 1.26 15.67
C MET A 396 2.81 2.41 16.68
N ASP A 397 3.75 2.26 17.60
CA ASP A 397 4.01 3.18 18.72
C ASP A 397 5.25 4.06 18.51
N ASP A 398 5.95 3.91 17.38
CA ASP A 398 7.05 4.78 16.99
C ASP A 398 6.56 6.15 16.49
N LEU A 399 7.35 7.18 16.77
CA LEU A 399 7.11 8.54 16.32
C LEU A 399 8.27 9.01 15.46
N LYS A 400 7.97 9.82 14.44
CA LYS A 400 8.99 10.45 13.58
C LYS A 400 8.81 11.96 13.67
N SER A 401 9.82 12.65 14.21
CA SER A 401 9.74 14.08 14.53
C SER A 401 8.48 14.43 15.34
N GLY A 402 8.15 13.59 16.32
CA GLY A 402 6.97 13.72 17.17
C GLY A 402 5.63 13.33 16.55
N VAL A 403 5.61 12.97 15.26
CA VAL A 403 4.37 12.60 14.55
C VAL A 403 4.12 11.09 14.70
N PRO A 404 2.96 10.66 15.22
CA PRO A 404 2.61 9.25 15.29
C PRO A 404 2.14 8.73 13.91
N ARG A 405 2.36 7.44 13.68
CA ARG A 405 1.95 6.71 12.47
C ARG A 405 0.46 6.89 12.13
N ALA A 406 0.16 7.26 10.88
CA ALA A 406 -1.19 7.61 10.40
C ALA A 406 -1.90 8.74 11.18
N GLY A 407 -1.17 9.52 11.98
CA GLY A 407 -1.72 10.58 12.82
C GLY A 407 -2.06 11.84 12.03
N TYR A 408 -3.14 12.52 12.42
CA TYR A 408 -3.48 13.87 11.95
C TYR A 408 -3.81 14.74 13.16
N ARG A 409 -3.04 15.82 13.37
CA ARG A 409 -3.12 16.65 14.58
C ARG A 409 -3.02 15.84 15.87
N GLY A 410 -2.12 14.86 15.87
CA GLY A 410 -1.93 13.87 16.94
C GLY A 410 -2.98 12.76 17.03
N VAL A 411 -4.09 12.83 16.29
CA VAL A 411 -5.17 11.83 16.35
C VAL A 411 -4.83 10.64 15.45
N VAL A 412 -4.80 9.43 16.02
CA VAL A 412 -4.70 8.16 15.29
C VAL A 412 -6.08 7.49 15.27
N SER A 413 -6.64 7.30 14.07
CA SER A 413 -7.98 6.72 13.86
C SER A 413 -7.87 5.26 13.43
N VAL A 414 -8.47 4.35 14.19
CA VAL A 414 -8.42 2.90 13.96
C VAL A 414 -9.74 2.24 14.32
N LEU A 415 -9.92 0.98 13.92
CA LEU A 415 -10.90 0.10 14.56
C LEU A 415 -10.25 -0.65 15.71
N SER A 416 -11.04 -0.94 16.72
CA SER A 416 -10.73 -1.95 17.73
C SER A 416 -11.97 -2.78 17.97
N ARG A 417 -11.87 -4.08 17.71
CA ARG A 417 -12.98 -5.04 17.90
C ARG A 417 -14.29 -4.65 17.19
N GLY A 418 -14.22 -3.98 16.04
CA GLY A 418 -15.41 -3.55 15.28
C GLY A 418 -15.91 -2.14 15.62
N ARG A 419 -15.30 -1.46 16.60
CA ARG A 419 -15.66 -0.09 16.98
C ARG A 419 -14.60 0.91 16.53
N ARG A 420 -15.02 2.09 16.04
CA ARG A 420 -14.11 3.20 15.73
C ARG A 420 -13.53 3.78 17.01
N VAL A 421 -12.20 3.85 17.08
CA VAL A 421 -11.45 4.41 18.20
C VAL A 421 -10.55 5.54 17.68
N PHE A 422 -10.62 6.69 18.36
CA PHE A 422 -9.73 7.81 18.18
C PHE A 422 -8.73 7.86 19.34
N LEU A 423 -7.47 7.49 19.10
CA LEU A 423 -6.39 7.75 20.05
C LEU A 423 -5.94 9.20 19.84
N ALA A 424 -6.29 10.11 20.74
CA ALA A 424 -6.20 11.55 20.52
C ALA A 424 -5.51 12.29 21.67
N PRO A 425 -4.79 13.39 21.38
CA PRO A 425 -4.34 14.32 22.42
C PRO A 425 -5.54 15.15 22.94
N PRO A 426 -5.34 15.93 24.01
CA PRO A 426 -6.34 16.89 24.49
C PRO A 426 -6.75 17.92 23.42
N PRO A 427 -7.94 18.53 23.52
CA PRO A 427 -8.43 19.49 22.52
C PRO A 427 -7.56 20.75 22.35
N ASP A 428 -6.76 21.09 23.35
CA ASP A 428 -5.80 22.20 23.36
C ASP A 428 -4.43 21.84 22.74
N TRP A 429 -4.33 20.72 22.01
CA TRP A 429 -3.13 20.34 21.27
C TRP A 429 -2.69 21.44 20.29
N ALA A 430 -1.44 21.91 20.45
CA ALA A 430 -0.91 23.07 19.73
C ALA A 430 0.13 22.73 18.66
N GLY A 431 0.56 21.47 18.54
CA GLY A 431 1.59 21.07 17.59
C GLY A 431 2.34 19.80 17.98
N TYR A 432 3.14 19.30 17.06
CA TYR A 432 4.03 18.17 17.32
C TYR A 432 5.28 18.64 18.06
N ASP A 433 5.74 17.83 19.00
CA ASP A 433 7.00 18.02 19.72
C ASP A 433 8.07 17.07 19.15
N PRO A 434 9.07 17.57 18.40
CA PRO A 434 10.10 16.73 17.80
C PRO A 434 10.94 15.93 18.80
N SER A 435 10.94 16.30 20.09
CA SER A 435 11.62 15.53 21.14
C SER A 435 10.94 14.19 21.43
N TRP A 436 9.73 13.97 20.96
CA TRP A 436 9.04 12.68 21.05
C TRP A 436 9.60 11.72 20.01
N SER A 437 10.63 10.97 20.43
CA SER A 437 11.21 9.82 19.74
C SER A 437 10.65 8.49 20.24
#